data_AF-A0AAI9CFU0-F1
#
_entry.id   AF-A0AAI9CFU0-F1
#
_cell.length_a   1.000
_cell.length_b   1.000
_cell.length_c   1.000
_cell.angle_alpha   90.00
_cell.angle_beta   90.00
_cell.angle_gamma   90.00
#
_symmetry.space_group_name_H-M   'P 1'
#
loop_
_entity.id
_entity.type
_entity.pdbx_description
1 polymer ?
#
loop_
_entity_poly.entity_id
_entity_poly.type
_entity_poly.pdbx_seq_one_letter_code
_entity_poly.pdbx_strand_id
1 'polypeptide(L)'
;MGRKFIAVISVIAVSMLGAAGLYLAQHHSRPIPTGANELADIPQSDTRAVRGDSGTASPIRPATSVTKTGNTLTPADAEAAAAYELVEINLRCQIDREASSLGGHVRSTTEDLCKDLSLEPLTREEVFKAITYAAEHGNIRAQLDYSLYASRIFEDEQNSLNPDVIREYKENTVRFLESAGRAGESQAYVRLSDLYKNGALASKDPVMAYAYAEAYFRTGSSRYGASFLNNAKSGLDGAQLRRGKEIADQILNERSASK
;
A
#
# COMPACT_ATOMS: atom_id res chain seq x y z
N MET A 1 -56.64 3.79 -36.12
CA MET A 1 -56.22 3.92 -34.70
C MET A 1 -55.03 4.86 -34.66
N GLY A 2 -55.26 6.13 -34.33
CA GLY A 2 -54.21 7.15 -34.24
C GLY A 2 -53.74 7.30 -32.79
N ARG A 3 -52.42 7.29 -32.58
CA ARG A 3 -51.80 7.66 -31.30
C ARG A 3 -51.06 8.98 -31.50
N LYS A 4 -51.59 10.03 -30.87
CA LYS A 4 -51.00 11.36 -30.78
C LYS A 4 -49.82 11.30 -29.81
N PHE A 5 -48.62 11.68 -30.27
CA PHE A 5 -47.49 12.00 -29.39
C PHE A 5 -47.60 13.45 -28.97
N ILE A 6 -47.71 13.69 -27.67
CA ILE A 6 -47.63 15.02 -27.05
C ILE A 6 -46.16 15.27 -26.74
N ALA A 7 -45.61 16.31 -27.37
CA ALA A 7 -44.28 16.83 -27.07
C ALA A 7 -44.33 17.65 -25.78
N VAL A 8 -43.47 17.32 -24.81
CA VAL A 8 -43.21 18.14 -23.62
C VAL A 8 -41.92 18.90 -23.85
N ILE A 9 -42.05 20.20 -24.05
CA ILE A 9 -40.96 21.17 -24.02
C ILE A 9 -40.66 21.47 -22.55
N SER A 10 -39.42 21.34 -22.11
CA SER A 10 -38.95 21.98 -20.87
C SER A 10 -37.53 22.47 -21.06
N VAL A 11 -37.46 23.79 -21.24
CA VAL A 11 -36.28 24.63 -21.19
C VAL A 11 -35.88 24.78 -19.73
N ILE A 12 -34.64 24.45 -19.38
CA ILE A 12 -34.03 24.98 -18.15
C ILE A 12 -32.70 25.62 -18.56
N ALA A 13 -32.75 26.96 -18.59
CA ALA A 13 -31.57 27.81 -18.58
C ALA A 13 -30.95 27.76 -17.18
N VAL A 14 -29.66 27.48 -17.10
CA VAL A 14 -28.86 27.71 -15.89
C VAL A 14 -27.81 28.74 -16.25
N SER A 15 -28.01 29.94 -15.75
CA SER A 15 -27.03 31.01 -15.73
C SER A 15 -27.00 31.57 -14.32
N MET A 16 -25.93 31.33 -13.57
CA MET A 16 -25.43 32.27 -12.56
C MET A 16 -23.92 32.11 -12.39
N LEU A 17 -23.24 33.21 -12.68
CA LEU A 17 -21.85 33.50 -12.32
C LEU A 17 -21.74 33.60 -10.79
N GLY A 18 -20.69 33.00 -10.24
CA GLY A 18 -20.22 33.23 -8.87
C GLY A 18 -18.71 33.31 -8.87
N ALA A 19 -18.18 34.53 -8.80
CA ALA A 19 -16.77 34.82 -8.73
C ALA A 19 -16.17 34.32 -7.40
N ALA A 20 -15.04 33.61 -7.48
CA ALA A 20 -14.12 33.43 -6.36
C ALA A 20 -12.70 33.69 -6.86
N GLY A 21 -12.07 34.70 -6.28
CA GLY A 21 -10.77 35.23 -6.67
C GLY A 21 -9.66 34.20 -6.56
N LEU A 22 -8.85 34.12 -7.60
CA LEU A 22 -7.59 33.39 -7.64
C LEU A 22 -6.54 34.13 -6.80
N TYR A 23 -6.22 33.54 -5.66
CA TYR A 23 -5.06 33.88 -4.85
C TYR A 23 -3.83 33.23 -5.50
N LEU A 24 -3.07 33.98 -6.31
CA LEU A 24 -1.77 33.54 -6.82
C LEU A 24 -0.71 33.82 -5.76
N ALA A 25 -0.41 32.81 -4.94
CA ALA A 25 0.82 32.79 -4.15
C ALA A 25 2.00 32.48 -5.08
N GLN A 26 2.92 33.43 -5.19
CA GLN A 26 4.20 33.30 -5.87
C GLN A 26 5.05 32.21 -5.18
N HIS A 27 5.14 31.03 -5.79
CA HIS A 27 6.21 30.08 -5.46
C HIS A 27 7.50 30.55 -6.13
N HIS A 28 8.35 31.24 -5.36
CA HIS A 28 9.75 31.42 -5.71
C HIS A 28 10.44 30.06 -5.76
N SER A 29 10.61 29.55 -6.98
CA SER A 29 11.50 28.42 -7.27
C SER A 29 12.93 28.88 -7.02
N ARG A 30 13.57 28.35 -5.98
CA ARG A 30 15.02 28.50 -5.81
C ARG A 30 15.72 27.53 -6.79
N PRO A 31 16.60 28.01 -7.67
CA PRO A 31 17.36 27.13 -8.55
C PRO A 31 18.40 26.33 -7.75
N ILE A 32 18.55 25.05 -8.12
CA ILE A 32 19.59 24.15 -7.61
C ILE A 32 20.95 24.65 -8.12
N PRO A 33 21.93 24.94 -7.23
CA PRO A 33 23.27 25.33 -7.67
C PRO A 33 23.98 24.12 -8.28
N THR A 34 24.25 24.18 -9.57
CA THR A 34 25.23 23.35 -10.26
C THR A 34 26.57 24.09 -10.20
N GLY A 35 27.54 23.54 -9.48
CA GLY A 35 28.84 24.17 -9.36
C GLY A 35 29.74 23.44 -8.37
N ALA A 36 30.60 22.58 -8.90
CA ALA A 36 31.79 22.11 -8.21
C ALA A 36 32.79 23.28 -8.09
N ASN A 37 32.90 23.84 -6.88
CA ASN A 37 34.09 24.45 -6.27
C ASN A 37 33.66 25.43 -5.18
N GLU A 38 33.65 24.98 -3.94
CA GLU A 38 34.02 25.79 -2.76
C GLU A 38 34.09 24.87 -1.54
N LEU A 39 35.26 24.22 -1.38
CA LEU A 39 35.69 23.62 -0.12
C LEU A 39 36.71 24.59 0.48
N ALA A 40 36.25 25.50 1.34
CA ALA A 40 37.09 26.21 2.28
C ALA A 40 36.28 26.47 3.57
N ASP A 41 36.95 26.28 4.70
CA ASP A 41 36.54 26.56 6.08
C ASP A 41 35.62 25.55 6.79
N ILE A 42 36.23 24.45 7.25
CA ILE A 42 35.83 23.77 8.49
C ILE A 42 37.01 23.78 9.46
N PRO A 43 36.87 24.33 10.69
CA PRO A 43 37.94 24.36 11.69
C PRO A 43 38.34 22.97 12.21
N GLN A 44 39.65 22.73 12.29
CA GLN A 44 40.28 21.55 12.88
C GLN A 44 40.04 21.46 14.39
N SER A 45 39.70 20.27 14.89
CA SER A 45 39.99 19.89 16.27
C SER A 45 40.58 18.47 16.34
N ASP A 46 41.83 18.46 16.80
CA ASP A 46 42.62 17.44 17.50
C ASP A 46 42.69 16.00 16.99
N THR A 47 43.83 15.75 16.34
CA THR A 47 44.49 14.46 16.21
C THR A 47 45.10 14.01 17.54
N ARG A 48 44.74 12.81 18.00
CA ARG A 48 45.65 11.98 18.81
C ARG A 48 45.67 10.57 18.26
N ALA A 49 46.82 10.21 17.69
CA ALA A 49 47.07 8.92 17.08
C ALA A 49 47.67 7.91 18.08
N VAL A 50 47.64 6.65 17.61
CA VAL A 50 48.40 5.45 18.00
C VAL A 50 47.68 4.58 19.03
N ARG A 51 47.22 3.37 18.68
CA ARG A 51 48.07 2.23 18.29
C ARG A 51 47.24 1.15 17.59
N GLY A 52 47.82 0.58 16.54
CA GLY A 52 47.22 -0.52 15.80
C GLY A 52 47.19 -1.81 16.60
N ASP A 53 46.14 -2.59 16.38
CA ASP A 53 46.21 -4.02 16.54
C ASP A 53 45.43 -4.71 15.40
N SER A 54 46.08 -5.75 14.92
CA SER A 54 45.75 -6.62 13.80
C SER A 54 44.36 -7.25 13.93
N GLY A 55 43.59 -7.17 12.84
CA GLY A 55 42.30 -7.85 12.71
C GLY A 55 42.44 -9.36 12.71
N THR A 56 42.00 -10.00 13.79
CA THR A 56 41.54 -11.39 13.77
C THR A 56 40.12 -11.41 13.20
N ALA A 57 39.98 -12.04 12.04
CA ALA A 57 38.70 -12.32 11.40
C ALA A 57 37.79 -13.14 12.32
N SER A 58 36.66 -12.57 12.73
CA SER A 58 35.57 -13.31 13.34
C SER A 58 34.91 -14.19 12.27
N PRO A 59 34.80 -15.52 12.48
CA PRO A 59 34.08 -16.37 11.55
C PRO A 59 32.58 -16.07 11.61
N ILE A 60 31.98 -15.87 10.43
CA ILE A 60 30.55 -15.79 10.22
C ILE A 60 29.93 -17.05 10.82
N ARG A 61 29.17 -16.90 11.90
CA ARG A 61 28.35 -17.98 12.46
C ARG A 61 27.23 -18.27 11.45
N PRO A 62 27.07 -19.52 10.98
CA PRO A 62 25.92 -19.89 10.17
C PRO A 62 24.66 -19.68 11.02
N ALA A 63 23.64 -19.06 10.42
CA ALA A 63 22.35 -18.86 11.03
C ALA A 63 21.80 -20.21 11.49
N THR A 64 21.75 -20.40 12.80
CA THR A 64 21.08 -21.52 13.45
C THR A 64 19.62 -21.53 12.99
N SER A 65 19.26 -22.67 12.39
CA SER A 65 17.92 -23.08 12.01
C SER A 65 16.89 -22.71 13.09
N VAL A 66 15.98 -21.80 12.74
CA VAL A 66 14.74 -21.63 13.48
C VAL A 66 13.83 -22.80 13.11
N THR A 67 13.87 -23.86 13.91
CA THR A 67 12.77 -24.81 13.99
C THR A 67 11.57 -24.10 14.62
N LYS A 68 10.50 -23.89 13.86
CA LYS A 68 9.19 -23.52 14.41
C LYS A 68 8.05 -24.14 13.60
N THR A 69 7.44 -25.16 14.20
CA THR A 69 6.08 -25.68 13.96
C THR A 69 5.65 -25.83 12.51
N GLY A 70 5.81 -27.05 11.99
CA GLY A 70 5.19 -27.46 10.73
C GLY A 70 3.67 -27.52 10.87
N ASN A 71 3.01 -26.44 10.48
CA ASN A 71 1.70 -26.57 9.87
C ASN A 71 1.94 -27.16 8.49
N THR A 72 1.45 -28.37 8.23
CA THR A 72 1.41 -28.91 6.88
C THR A 72 0.53 -27.96 6.06
N LEU A 73 1.14 -27.19 5.16
CA LEU A 73 0.42 -26.34 4.21
C LEU A 73 -0.62 -27.20 3.49
N THR A 74 -1.88 -26.78 3.51
CA THR A 74 -2.88 -27.47 2.70
C THR A 74 -2.56 -27.23 1.22
N PRO A 75 -3.03 -28.10 0.30
CA PRO A 75 -2.87 -27.87 -1.13
C PRO A 75 -3.40 -26.49 -1.56
N ALA A 76 -4.49 -26.02 -0.95
CA ALA A 76 -5.06 -24.69 -1.21
C ALA A 76 -4.15 -23.56 -0.74
N ASP A 77 -3.49 -23.70 0.43
CA ASP A 77 -2.52 -22.70 0.90
C ASP A 77 -1.30 -22.63 -0.04
N ALA A 78 -0.86 -23.77 -0.57
CA ALA A 78 0.23 -23.84 -1.52
C ALA A 78 -0.13 -23.20 -2.87
N GLU A 79 -1.36 -23.42 -3.37
CA GLU A 79 -1.86 -22.77 -4.58
C GLU A 79 -1.98 -21.24 -4.39
N ALA A 80 -2.50 -20.79 -3.25
CA ALA A 80 -2.59 -19.37 -2.92
C ALA A 80 -1.21 -18.71 -2.82
N ALA A 81 -0.22 -19.43 -2.28
CA ALA A 81 1.17 -18.98 -2.27
C ALA A 81 1.74 -18.86 -3.69
N ALA A 82 1.56 -19.89 -4.51
CA ALA A 82 2.04 -19.89 -5.90
C ALA A 82 1.39 -18.79 -6.75
N ALA A 83 0.08 -18.54 -6.60
CA ALA A 83 -0.62 -17.47 -7.30
C ALA A 83 -0.06 -16.08 -6.95
N TYR A 84 0.22 -15.82 -5.67
CA TYR A 84 0.88 -14.57 -5.25
C TYR A 84 2.30 -14.46 -5.81
N GLU A 85 3.10 -15.54 -5.71
CA GLU A 85 4.47 -15.55 -6.21
C GLU A 85 4.54 -15.30 -7.72
N LEU A 86 3.61 -15.85 -8.49
CA LEU A 86 3.51 -15.60 -9.93
C LEU A 86 3.28 -14.10 -10.22
N VAL A 87 2.38 -13.45 -9.49
CA VAL A 87 2.11 -12.01 -9.62
C VAL A 87 3.34 -11.17 -9.23
N GLU A 88 4.02 -11.55 -8.15
CA GLU A 88 5.23 -10.85 -7.67
C GLU A 88 6.38 -10.94 -8.69
N ILE A 89 6.65 -12.15 -9.19
CA ILE A 89 7.71 -12.39 -10.17
C ILE A 89 7.39 -11.67 -11.49
N ASN A 90 6.15 -11.73 -11.96
CA ASN A 90 5.73 -11.01 -13.17
C ASN A 90 6.04 -9.50 -13.07
N LEU A 91 5.72 -8.85 -11.94
CA LEU A 91 6.06 -7.43 -11.74
C LEU A 91 7.57 -7.19 -11.73
N ARG A 92 8.34 -8.03 -11.02
CA ARG A 92 9.81 -7.87 -10.94
C ARG A 92 10.48 -8.04 -12.31
N CYS A 93 10.04 -9.01 -13.10
CA CYS A 93 10.51 -9.20 -14.47
C CYS A 93 10.18 -8.00 -15.37
N GLN A 94 8.98 -7.41 -15.24
CA GLN A 94 8.60 -6.20 -15.97
C GLN A 94 9.52 -5.02 -15.61
N ILE A 95 9.75 -4.79 -14.32
CA ILE A 95 10.63 -3.71 -13.82
C ILE A 95 12.06 -3.89 -14.33
N ASP A 96 12.64 -5.09 -14.20
CA ASP A 96 14.02 -5.36 -14.65
C ASP A 96 14.15 -5.17 -16.18
N ARG A 97 13.13 -5.54 -16.96
CA ARG A 97 13.10 -5.32 -18.42
C ARG A 97 13.06 -3.84 -18.77
N GLU A 98 12.16 -3.08 -18.15
CA GLU A 98 12.02 -1.64 -18.37
C GLU A 98 13.30 -0.88 -17.96
N ALA A 99 13.87 -1.21 -16.80
CA ALA A 99 15.09 -0.58 -16.32
C ALA A 99 16.34 -0.99 -17.14
N SER A 100 16.36 -2.20 -17.71
CA SER A 100 17.43 -2.62 -18.65
C SER A 100 17.49 -1.72 -19.87
N SER A 101 16.34 -1.24 -20.36
CA SER A 101 16.27 -0.37 -21.54
C SER A 101 16.85 1.04 -21.31
N LEU A 102 16.93 1.48 -20.05
CA LEU A 102 17.41 2.80 -19.64
C LEU A 102 18.89 2.80 -19.22
N GLY A 103 19.51 1.64 -19.10
CA GLY A 103 20.90 1.45 -18.65
C GLY A 103 21.09 1.54 -17.13
N GLY A 104 22.02 0.75 -16.59
CA GLY A 104 22.56 0.94 -15.22
C GLY A 104 21.63 0.64 -14.03
N HIS A 105 20.83 -0.44 -14.07
CA HIS A 105 20.04 -0.88 -12.92
C HIS A 105 20.59 -2.19 -12.32
N VAL A 106 20.40 -2.36 -11.00
CA VAL A 106 20.64 -3.65 -10.32
C VAL A 106 19.42 -4.52 -10.55
N ARG A 107 19.61 -5.67 -11.21
CA ARG A 107 18.54 -6.64 -11.44
C ARG A 107 18.05 -7.24 -10.13
N SER A 108 16.73 -7.30 -9.99
CA SER A 108 16.08 -7.98 -8.87
C SER A 108 15.80 -9.46 -9.16
N THR A 109 15.94 -9.91 -10.42
CA THR A 109 15.64 -11.27 -10.89
C THR A 109 16.78 -11.87 -11.71
N THR A 110 16.68 -13.17 -12.01
CA THR A 110 17.57 -13.87 -12.95
C THR A 110 16.88 -14.06 -14.30
N GLU A 111 17.67 -14.22 -15.36
CA GLU A 111 17.14 -14.48 -16.71
C GLU A 111 16.32 -15.76 -16.77
N ASP A 112 16.77 -16.83 -16.09
CA ASP A 112 16.03 -18.09 -16.00
C ASP A 112 14.65 -17.93 -15.34
N LEU A 113 14.56 -17.13 -14.27
CA LEU A 113 13.30 -16.91 -13.55
C LEU A 113 12.30 -16.11 -14.40
N CYS A 114 12.80 -15.19 -15.22
CA CYS A 114 11.98 -14.35 -16.06
C CYS A 114 11.78 -14.89 -17.46
N LYS A 115 12.37 -16.03 -17.84
CA LYS A 115 12.40 -16.49 -19.22
C LYS A 115 11.00 -16.58 -19.84
N ASP A 116 10.08 -17.24 -19.16
CA ASP A 116 8.71 -17.43 -19.65
C ASP A 116 7.91 -16.13 -19.57
N LEU A 117 7.98 -15.41 -18.45
CA LEU A 117 7.28 -14.14 -18.24
C LEU A 117 7.82 -12.97 -19.06
N SER A 118 9.05 -13.08 -19.58
CA SER A 118 9.64 -12.10 -20.50
C SER A 118 9.07 -12.27 -21.91
N LEU A 119 8.76 -13.51 -22.29
CA LEU A 119 8.15 -13.86 -23.57
C LEU A 119 6.63 -13.59 -23.54
N GLU A 120 5.98 -14.02 -22.46
CA GLU A 120 4.54 -13.90 -22.28
C GLU A 120 4.24 -13.35 -20.86
N PRO A 121 4.28 -12.02 -20.67
CA PRO A 121 3.90 -11.42 -19.39
C PRO A 121 2.42 -11.67 -19.09
N LEU A 122 2.09 -11.77 -17.81
CA LEU A 122 0.67 -11.83 -17.42
C LEU A 122 -0.05 -10.57 -17.88
N THR A 123 -1.23 -10.77 -18.45
CA THR A 123 -2.20 -9.71 -18.71
C THR A 123 -2.69 -9.10 -17.40
N ARG A 124 -3.25 -7.89 -17.47
CA ARG A 124 -3.83 -7.20 -16.31
C ARG A 124 -4.96 -8.01 -15.67
N GLU A 125 -5.76 -8.68 -16.49
CA GLU A 125 -6.85 -9.54 -16.02
C GLU A 125 -6.31 -10.78 -15.29
N GLU A 126 -5.26 -11.41 -15.79
CA GLU A 126 -4.61 -12.53 -15.10
C GLU A 126 -3.98 -12.11 -13.78
N VAL A 127 -3.31 -10.95 -13.74
CA VAL A 127 -2.80 -10.37 -12.49
C VAL A 127 -3.93 -10.13 -11.50
N PHE A 128 -5.03 -9.52 -11.94
CA PHE A 128 -6.21 -9.25 -11.10
C PHE A 128 -6.81 -10.55 -10.56
N LYS A 129 -7.02 -11.57 -11.39
CA LYS A 129 -7.54 -12.87 -10.96
C LYS A 129 -6.61 -13.58 -9.98
N ALA A 130 -5.31 -13.61 -10.28
CA ALA A 130 -4.34 -14.31 -9.44
C ALA A 130 -4.17 -13.64 -8.06
N ILE A 131 -4.11 -12.30 -8.00
CA ILE A 131 -4.01 -11.61 -6.70
C ILE A 131 -5.29 -11.74 -5.87
N THR A 132 -6.47 -11.67 -6.52
CA THR A 132 -7.76 -11.91 -5.86
C THR A 132 -7.80 -13.32 -5.30
N TYR A 133 -7.49 -14.33 -6.11
CA TYR A 133 -7.49 -15.73 -5.69
C TYR A 133 -6.57 -15.96 -4.49
N ALA A 134 -5.33 -15.48 -4.55
CA ALA A 134 -4.38 -15.61 -3.45
C ALA A 134 -4.91 -14.96 -2.16
N ALA A 135 -5.45 -13.75 -2.25
CA ALA A 135 -5.97 -13.01 -1.09
C ALA A 135 -7.21 -13.68 -0.47
N GLU A 136 -8.10 -14.22 -1.30
CA GLU A 136 -9.29 -14.97 -0.87
C GLU A 136 -8.94 -16.27 -0.14
N HIS A 137 -7.88 -16.93 -0.58
CA HIS A 137 -7.40 -18.19 -0.01
C HIS A 137 -6.37 -17.96 1.11
N GLY A 138 -6.46 -16.84 1.81
CA GLY A 138 -5.74 -16.62 3.07
C GLY A 138 -4.27 -16.24 2.91
N ASN A 139 -3.77 -16.00 1.70
CA ASN A 139 -2.41 -15.48 1.54
C ASN A 139 -2.33 -14.05 2.08
N ILE A 140 -1.72 -13.92 3.25
CA ILE A 140 -1.59 -12.67 3.99
C ILE A 140 -0.82 -11.59 3.21
N ARG A 141 0.21 -11.98 2.46
CA ARG A 141 0.96 -11.04 1.61
C ARG A 141 0.08 -10.52 0.48
N ALA A 142 -0.69 -11.41 -0.17
CA ALA A 142 -1.66 -11.03 -1.19
C ALA A 142 -2.75 -10.10 -0.63
N GLN A 143 -3.24 -10.35 0.58
CA GLN A 143 -4.23 -9.48 1.23
C GLN A 143 -3.69 -8.06 1.48
N LEU A 144 -2.42 -7.94 1.89
CA LEU A 144 -1.77 -6.64 2.12
C LEU A 144 -1.49 -5.88 0.82
N ASP A 145 -1.11 -6.61 -0.23
CA ASP A 145 -0.70 -6.02 -1.51
C ASP A 145 -1.80 -6.01 -2.57
N TYR A 146 -3.00 -6.50 -2.25
CA TYR A 146 -4.12 -6.59 -3.19
C TYR A 146 -4.37 -5.27 -3.92
N SER A 147 -4.46 -4.16 -3.20
CA SER A 147 -4.72 -2.85 -3.81
C SER A 147 -3.62 -2.43 -4.79
N LEU A 148 -2.37 -2.80 -4.51
CA LEU A 148 -1.22 -2.49 -5.36
C LEU A 148 -1.36 -3.20 -6.72
N TYR A 149 -1.54 -4.51 -6.71
CA TYR A 149 -1.60 -5.30 -7.94
C TYR A 149 -2.94 -5.17 -8.66
N ALA A 150 -4.05 -5.23 -7.94
CA ALA A 150 -5.39 -5.19 -8.52
C ALA A 150 -5.70 -3.82 -9.16
N SER A 151 -5.13 -2.72 -8.67
CA SER A 151 -5.36 -1.39 -9.26
C SER A 151 -4.95 -1.29 -10.74
N ARG A 152 -4.03 -2.16 -11.21
CA ARG A 152 -3.56 -2.17 -12.60
C ARG A 152 -4.64 -2.55 -13.59
N ILE A 153 -5.73 -3.18 -13.15
CA ILE A 153 -6.89 -3.46 -14.01
C ILE A 153 -7.48 -2.17 -14.61
N PHE A 154 -7.35 -1.04 -13.92
CA PHE A 154 -7.86 0.26 -14.35
C PHE A 154 -6.96 0.99 -15.35
N GLU A 155 -5.78 0.45 -15.68
CA GLU A 155 -4.99 0.91 -16.82
C GLU A 155 -5.62 0.53 -18.17
N ASP A 156 -6.63 -0.36 -18.16
CA ASP A 156 -7.51 -0.61 -19.29
C ASP A 156 -8.69 0.38 -19.26
N GLU A 157 -8.90 1.11 -20.34
CA GLU A 157 -9.97 2.10 -20.44
C GLU A 157 -11.35 1.50 -20.18
N GLN A 158 -11.59 0.24 -20.56
CA GLN A 158 -12.88 -0.44 -20.35
C GLN A 158 -13.19 -0.63 -18.86
N ASN A 159 -12.16 -0.84 -18.04
CA ASN A 159 -12.31 -1.05 -16.60
C ASN A 159 -12.25 0.27 -15.81
N SER A 160 -11.57 1.29 -16.34
CA SER A 160 -11.34 2.58 -15.67
C SER A 160 -12.62 3.29 -15.18
N LEU A 161 -13.75 3.06 -15.87
CA LEU A 161 -15.06 3.62 -15.56
C LEU A 161 -16.12 2.56 -15.26
N ASN A 162 -15.74 1.28 -15.19
CA ASN A 162 -16.68 0.21 -14.92
C ASN A 162 -17.10 0.21 -13.44
N PRO A 163 -18.36 0.55 -13.10
CA PRO A 163 -18.77 0.73 -11.71
C PRO A 163 -18.70 -0.57 -10.90
N ASP A 164 -18.91 -1.73 -11.54
CA ASP A 164 -18.87 -3.01 -10.86
C ASP A 164 -17.44 -3.42 -10.49
N VAL A 165 -16.50 -3.25 -11.43
CA VAL A 165 -15.07 -3.52 -11.17
C VAL A 165 -14.53 -2.57 -10.11
N ILE A 166 -14.90 -1.28 -10.16
CA ILE A 166 -14.51 -0.29 -9.16
C ILE A 166 -15.06 -0.66 -7.78
N ARG A 167 -16.33 -1.08 -7.70
CA ARG A 167 -16.96 -1.48 -6.45
C ARG A 167 -16.30 -2.72 -5.86
N GLU A 168 -16.13 -3.77 -6.67
CA GLU A 168 -15.48 -5.02 -6.26
C GLU A 168 -14.05 -4.76 -5.75
N TYR A 169 -13.27 -3.97 -6.48
CA TYR A 169 -11.92 -3.59 -6.06
C TYR A 169 -11.88 -2.90 -4.69
N LYS A 170 -12.80 -1.95 -4.45
CA LYS A 170 -12.89 -1.22 -3.18
C LYS A 170 -13.30 -2.13 -2.03
N GLU A 171 -14.35 -2.92 -2.22
CA GLU A 171 -14.88 -3.86 -1.22
C GLU A 171 -13.84 -4.91 -0.85
N ASN A 172 -13.18 -5.52 -1.85
CA ASN A 172 -12.13 -6.50 -1.64
C ASN A 172 -10.92 -5.92 -0.93
N THR A 173 -10.49 -4.69 -1.28
CA THR A 173 -9.35 -4.05 -0.61
C THR A 173 -9.59 -3.92 0.91
N VAL A 174 -10.76 -3.42 1.32
CA VAL A 174 -11.08 -3.28 2.74
C VAL A 174 -11.17 -4.65 3.41
N ARG A 175 -11.95 -5.57 2.81
CA ARG A 175 -12.16 -6.93 3.33
C ARG A 175 -10.86 -7.70 3.54
N PHE A 176 -9.92 -7.62 2.59
CA PHE A 176 -8.64 -8.32 2.68
C PHE A 176 -7.72 -7.72 3.73
N LEU A 177 -7.65 -6.40 3.85
CA LEU A 177 -6.88 -5.76 4.91
C LEU A 177 -7.45 -6.10 6.29
N GLU A 178 -8.78 -6.12 6.45
CA GLU A 178 -9.41 -6.54 7.70
C GLU A 178 -9.07 -8.01 8.03
N SER A 179 -9.10 -8.88 7.03
CA SER A 179 -8.69 -10.28 7.14
C SER A 179 -7.24 -10.43 7.61
N ALA A 180 -6.31 -9.72 6.99
CA ALA A 180 -4.90 -9.72 7.38
C ALA A 180 -4.71 -9.21 8.83
N GLY A 181 -5.44 -8.16 9.21
CA GLY A 181 -5.44 -7.63 10.57
C GLY A 181 -5.93 -8.65 11.61
N ARG A 182 -7.03 -9.37 11.31
CA ARG A 182 -7.54 -10.46 12.16
C ARG A 182 -6.54 -11.61 12.29
N ALA A 183 -5.86 -11.95 11.20
CA ALA A 183 -4.79 -12.96 11.18
C ALA A 183 -3.52 -12.53 11.94
N GLY A 184 -3.45 -11.27 12.38
CA GLY A 184 -2.38 -10.77 13.24
C GLY A 184 -1.43 -9.78 12.57
N GLU A 185 -1.66 -9.41 11.31
CA GLU A 185 -0.81 -8.42 10.65
C GLU A 185 -1.20 -6.99 10.98
N SER A 186 -0.50 -6.44 11.96
CA SER A 186 -0.71 -5.05 12.42
C SER A 186 -0.51 -4.01 11.31
N GLN A 187 0.30 -4.29 10.27
CA GLN A 187 0.47 -3.36 9.14
C GLN A 187 -0.82 -3.14 8.33
N ALA A 188 -1.76 -4.09 8.37
CA ALA A 188 -3.05 -3.91 7.71
C ALA A 188 -3.84 -2.73 8.32
N TYR A 189 -3.73 -2.52 9.63
CA TYR A 189 -4.37 -1.41 10.32
C TYR A 189 -3.82 -0.04 9.91
N VAL A 190 -2.53 0.06 9.56
CA VAL A 190 -1.96 1.30 9.00
C VAL A 190 -2.65 1.63 7.68
N ARG A 191 -2.72 0.65 6.78
CA ARG A 191 -3.36 0.81 5.47
C ARG A 191 -4.83 1.17 5.62
N LEU A 192 -5.59 0.46 6.45
CA LEU A 192 -7.00 0.76 6.74
C LEU A 192 -7.20 2.16 7.31
N SER A 193 -6.36 2.58 8.26
CA SER A 193 -6.39 3.94 8.79
C SER A 193 -6.23 4.99 7.69
N ASP A 194 -5.27 4.79 6.78
CA ASP A 194 -5.04 5.70 5.67
C ASP A 194 -6.20 5.70 4.65
N LEU A 195 -6.83 4.55 4.39
CA LEU A 195 -8.00 4.46 3.50
C LEU A 195 -9.17 5.30 4.03
N TYR A 196 -9.54 5.11 5.30
CA TYR A 196 -10.63 5.86 5.93
C TYR A 196 -10.29 7.34 6.15
N LYS A 197 -9.01 7.68 6.34
CA LYS A 197 -8.57 9.08 6.42
C LYS A 197 -8.72 9.81 5.08
N ASN A 198 -8.35 9.14 3.99
CA ASN A 198 -8.27 9.75 2.67
C ASN A 198 -9.60 9.72 1.90
N GLY A 199 -10.42 8.67 2.09
CA GLY A 199 -11.74 8.58 1.46
C GLY A 199 -11.76 8.01 0.04
N ALA A 200 -10.62 7.51 -0.48
CA ALA A 200 -10.50 7.08 -1.88
C ALA A 200 -11.07 5.68 -2.15
N LEU A 201 -10.70 4.69 -1.32
CA LEU A 201 -11.15 3.30 -1.46
C LEU A 201 -12.26 2.93 -0.48
N ALA A 202 -12.32 3.60 0.67
CA ALA A 202 -13.44 3.56 1.61
C ALA A 202 -13.98 4.98 1.79
N SER A 203 -15.25 5.14 2.16
CA SER A 203 -15.80 6.46 2.50
C SER A 203 -14.99 7.10 3.62
N LYS A 204 -14.72 8.40 3.51
CA LYS A 204 -13.91 9.12 4.50
C LYS A 204 -14.60 9.06 5.87
N ASP A 205 -13.90 8.50 6.84
CA ASP A 205 -14.35 8.38 8.23
C ASP A 205 -13.16 8.59 9.18
N PRO A 206 -12.98 9.80 9.71
CA PRO A 206 -11.90 10.11 10.66
C PRO A 206 -11.96 9.29 11.95
N VAL A 207 -13.14 8.81 12.38
CA VAL A 207 -13.28 7.99 13.59
C VAL A 207 -12.78 6.58 13.33
N MET A 208 -13.14 5.98 12.19
CA MET A 208 -12.61 4.68 11.75
C MET A 208 -11.10 4.75 11.51
N ALA A 209 -10.62 5.83 10.89
CA ALA A 209 -9.18 6.05 10.70
C ALA A 209 -8.43 6.02 12.04
N TYR A 210 -8.92 6.77 13.04
CA TYR A 210 -8.36 6.76 14.38
C TYR A 210 -8.48 5.39 15.07
N ALA A 211 -9.59 4.67 14.90
CA ALA A 211 -9.77 3.33 15.47
C ALA A 211 -8.71 2.34 14.97
N TYR A 212 -8.46 2.32 13.66
CA TYR A 212 -7.40 1.47 13.09
C TYR A 212 -6.00 1.93 13.51
N ALA A 213 -5.74 3.24 13.63
CA ALA A 213 -4.48 3.74 14.16
C ALA A 213 -4.24 3.34 15.63
N GLU A 214 -5.30 3.33 16.46
CA GLU A 214 -5.26 2.87 17.85
C GLU A 214 -4.99 1.36 17.90
N ALA A 215 -5.65 0.56 17.07
CA ALA A 215 -5.40 -0.87 16.95
C ALA A 215 -3.96 -1.18 16.50
N TYR A 216 -3.41 -0.41 15.56
CA TYR A 216 -2.01 -0.50 15.17
C TYR A 216 -1.07 -0.17 16.33
N PHE A 217 -1.30 0.95 17.02
CA PHE A 217 -0.46 1.36 18.15
C PHE A 217 -0.42 0.30 19.27
N ARG A 218 -1.56 -0.34 19.55
CA ARG A 218 -1.70 -1.34 20.62
C ARG A 218 -1.13 -2.71 20.27
N THR A 219 -0.97 -3.03 18.98
CA THR A 219 -0.51 -4.35 18.53
C THR A 219 0.85 -4.34 17.85
N GLY A 220 1.30 -3.19 17.37
CA GLY A 220 2.58 -3.03 16.70
C GLY A 220 3.72 -2.81 17.69
N SER A 221 4.90 -3.30 17.34
CA SER A 221 6.17 -3.00 18.03
C SER A 221 6.87 -1.76 17.45
N SER A 222 6.23 -1.06 16.50
CA SER A 222 6.83 0.05 15.77
C SER A 222 7.01 1.28 16.66
N ARG A 223 8.24 1.81 16.69
CA ARG A 223 8.55 3.10 17.33
C ARG A 223 7.72 4.28 16.80
N TYR A 224 7.14 4.14 15.60
CA TYR A 224 6.34 5.16 14.95
C TYR A 224 4.86 5.13 15.37
N GLY A 225 4.40 4.10 16.08
CA GLY A 225 2.99 3.90 16.41
C GLY A 225 2.37 5.09 17.16
N ALA A 226 3.07 5.65 18.15
CA ALA A 226 2.57 6.78 18.92
C ALA A 226 2.39 8.04 18.05
N SER A 227 3.35 8.34 17.17
CA SER A 227 3.24 9.47 16.25
C SER A 227 2.12 9.25 15.23
N PHE A 228 1.95 8.03 14.72
CA PHE A 228 0.88 7.68 13.79
C PHE A 228 -0.50 7.89 14.43
N LEU A 229 -0.68 7.38 15.66
CA LEU A 229 -1.91 7.57 16.44
C LEU A 229 -2.21 9.06 16.70
N ASN A 230 -1.20 9.84 17.09
CA ASN A 230 -1.36 11.27 17.33
C ASN A 230 -1.81 12.02 16.06
N ASN A 231 -1.31 11.64 14.89
CA ASN A 231 -1.75 12.21 13.62
C ASN A 231 -3.21 11.84 13.31
N ALA A 232 -3.62 10.59 13.54
CA ALA A 232 -4.99 10.14 13.31
C ALA A 232 -6.00 10.79 14.29
N LYS A 233 -5.55 11.15 15.50
CA LYS A 233 -6.34 11.87 16.51
C LYS A 233 -6.64 13.33 16.14
N SER A 234 -5.86 13.93 15.24
CA SER A 234 -5.95 15.36 14.94
C SER A 234 -7.34 15.76 14.41
N GLY A 235 -7.94 16.77 15.04
CA GLY A 235 -9.27 17.29 14.67
C GLY A 235 -10.46 16.50 15.20
N LEU A 236 -10.26 15.42 15.96
CA LEU A 236 -11.33 14.69 16.62
C LEU A 236 -11.69 15.28 17.99
N ASP A 237 -12.98 15.35 18.28
CA ASP A 237 -13.49 15.71 19.60
C ASP A 237 -13.46 14.54 20.60
N GLY A 238 -13.77 14.83 21.86
CA GLY A 238 -13.75 13.81 22.92
C GLY A 238 -14.73 12.65 22.72
N ALA A 239 -15.89 12.88 22.09
CA ALA A 239 -16.87 11.83 21.82
C ALA A 239 -16.43 10.93 20.66
N GLN A 240 -15.87 11.54 19.60
CA GLN A 240 -15.26 10.84 18.48
C GLN A 240 -14.09 9.96 18.93
N LEU A 241 -13.23 10.48 19.81
CA LEU A 241 -12.11 9.70 20.36
C LEU A 241 -12.57 8.52 21.21
N ARG A 242 -13.63 8.68 22.02
CA ARG A 242 -14.21 7.55 22.77
C ARG A 242 -14.76 6.48 21.83
N ARG A 243 -15.57 6.87 20.85
CA ARG A 243 -16.12 5.93 19.85
C ARG A 243 -15.01 5.19 19.10
N GLY A 244 -13.97 5.89 18.66
CA GLY A 244 -12.87 5.25 17.95
C GLY A 244 -12.08 4.25 18.81
N LYS A 245 -11.95 4.50 20.12
CA LYS A 245 -11.36 3.53 21.06
C LYS A 245 -12.25 2.30 21.24
N GLU A 246 -13.57 2.49 21.37
CA GLU A 246 -14.54 1.39 21.47
C GLU A 246 -14.48 0.50 20.22
N ILE A 247 -14.39 1.09 19.03
CA ILE A 247 -14.22 0.35 17.77
C ILE A 247 -12.85 -0.36 17.73
N ALA A 248 -11.78 0.30 18.17
CA ALA A 248 -10.47 -0.34 18.27
C ALA A 248 -10.48 -1.56 19.21
N ASP A 249 -11.20 -1.50 20.33
CA ASP A 249 -11.40 -2.66 21.21
C ASP A 249 -12.12 -3.80 20.48
N GLN A 250 -13.15 -3.51 19.70
CA GLN A 250 -13.86 -4.52 18.88
C GLN A 250 -12.92 -5.19 17.86
N ILE A 251 -12.17 -4.40 17.10
CA ILE A 251 -11.19 -4.89 16.12
C ILE A 251 -10.16 -5.83 16.78
N LEU A 252 -9.67 -5.47 17.97
CA LEU A 252 -8.67 -6.27 18.68
C LEU A 252 -9.24 -7.52 19.35
N ASN A 253 -10.51 -7.48 19.76
CA ASN A 253 -11.22 -8.67 20.25
C ASN A 253 -11.40 -9.70 19.13
N GLU A 254 -11.79 -9.27 17.92
CA GLU A 254 -11.91 -10.16 16.75
C GLU A 254 -10.56 -10.80 16.37
N ARG A 255 -9.49 -10.01 16.39
CA ARG A 255 -8.12 -10.52 16.19
C ARG A 255 -7.74 -11.56 17.23
N SER A 256 -8.11 -11.36 18.49
CA SER A 256 -7.78 -12.27 19.58
C SER A 256 -8.59 -13.57 19.50
N ALA A 257 -9.84 -13.51 19.03
CA ALA A 257 -10.69 -14.68 18.81
C ALA A 257 -10.28 -15.53 17.60
N SER A 258 -9.44 -14.99 16.71
CA SER A 258 -8.94 -15.68 15.51
C SER A 258 -7.62 -16.45 15.74
N LYS A 259 -7.09 -16.45 16.97
CA LYS A 259 -5.87 -17.16 17.38
C LYS A 259 -6.20 -18.44 18.13
#